data_AF-A0A172M4H2-F1
#
_entry.id   AF-A0A172M4H2-F1
#
_cell.length_a   1.000
_cell.length_b   1.000
_cell.length_c   1.000
_cell.angle_alpha   90.00
_cell.angle_beta   90.00
_cell.angle_gamma   90.00
#
_symmetry.space_group_name_H-M   'P 1'
#
loop_
_entity.id
_entity.type
_entity.pdbx_description
1 polymer ?
#
loop_
_entity_poly.entity_id
_entity_poly.type
_entity_poly.pdbx_seq_one_letter_code
_entity_poly.pdbx_strand_id
1 'polypeptide(L)'
;MTDSTPIDSNLQYLRTPIVQAMGTMLTALDWVGFIALSGTAATLAYRLFTFVPPNSDVLYFFGSSLTGKMQALIVQTGYREHGMISLYVNLFAGVAYYAKVCSHLSGDVNGEFNIVAYKYFDYLITCPLLTFDLLSTLNLPYKITYAIYVLVTLFSGFMAANSPKPGRYLWFGFGMIIFSYTWFNIICLVQVRFIQYFKKKVSNNSNTSKRMSMASKAGFRNKNVRNPLQTALSTYFCIWMAYPILWILLETNAISRLIMDKARFEMTELKVTKEDLLEDYKNEKQRMRELRRRAQAAQD
;
A
#
# COMPACT_ATOMS: atom_id res chain seq x y z
N MET A 1 31.39 -17.01 -40.09
CA MET A 1 30.82 -15.77 -40.66
C MET A 1 29.44 -15.59 -40.05
N THR A 2 29.38 -14.87 -38.93
CA THR A 2 28.13 -14.48 -38.28
C THR A 2 27.98 -12.98 -38.52
N ASP A 3 27.08 -12.62 -39.42
CA ASP A 3 26.66 -11.23 -39.65
C ASP A 3 26.00 -10.72 -38.37
N SER A 4 26.77 -10.01 -37.55
CA SER A 4 26.23 -9.12 -36.53
C SER A 4 25.82 -7.83 -37.24
N THR A 5 24.56 -7.73 -37.62
CA THR A 5 23.98 -6.44 -37.97
C THR A 5 24.17 -5.48 -36.78
N PRO A 6 24.68 -4.26 -36.99
CA PRO A 6 24.77 -3.29 -35.92
C PRO A 6 23.35 -2.89 -35.53
N ILE A 7 22.91 -3.29 -34.34
CA ILE A 7 21.68 -2.80 -33.73
C ILE A 7 21.85 -1.29 -33.59
N ASP A 8 21.00 -0.54 -34.28
CA ASP A 8 20.96 0.92 -34.32
C ASP A 8 21.19 1.55 -32.94
N SER A 9 22.35 2.18 -32.75
CA SER A 9 22.73 2.97 -31.58
C SER A 9 21.75 4.12 -31.27
N ASN A 10 20.89 4.47 -32.23
CA ASN A 10 19.85 5.49 -32.09
C ASN A 10 18.61 5.00 -31.30
N LEU A 11 18.38 3.69 -31.21
CA LEU A 11 17.25 3.11 -30.44
C LEU A 11 17.57 2.98 -28.94
N GLN A 12 18.85 2.92 -28.56
CA GLN A 12 19.29 2.96 -27.16
C GLN A 12 19.08 4.34 -26.52
N TYR A 13 19.26 5.43 -27.28
CA TYR A 13 19.10 6.81 -26.78
C TYR A 13 17.63 7.24 -26.55
N LEU A 14 16.65 6.53 -27.12
CA LEU A 14 15.22 6.77 -26.85
C LEU A 14 14.67 5.92 -25.71
N ARG A 15 15.39 4.85 -25.32
CA ARG A 15 15.05 4.02 -24.16
C ARG A 15 15.52 4.65 -22.84
N THR A 16 16.45 5.60 -22.89
CA THR A 16 17.04 6.25 -21.70
C THR A 16 16.17 7.32 -21.03
N PRO A 17 15.43 8.24 -21.70
CA PRO A 17 14.70 9.28 -20.98
C PRO A 17 13.49 8.75 -20.20
N ILE A 18 12.78 7.73 -20.73
CA ILE A 18 11.63 7.14 -20.03
C ILE A 18 12.08 6.27 -18.85
N VAL A 19 13.14 5.47 -19.02
CA VAL A 19 13.69 4.66 -17.93
C VAL A 19 14.33 5.54 -16.85
N GLN A 20 14.98 6.63 -17.25
CA GLN A 20 15.56 7.62 -16.33
C GLN A 20 14.46 8.44 -15.63
N ALA A 21 13.39 8.84 -16.34
CA ALA A 21 12.22 9.51 -15.75
C ALA A 21 11.41 8.59 -14.82
N MET A 22 11.29 7.30 -15.16
CA MET A 22 10.70 6.31 -14.25
C MET A 22 11.59 6.13 -13.02
N GLY A 23 12.92 6.05 -13.18
CA GLY A 23 13.87 5.96 -12.07
C GLY A 23 13.81 7.15 -11.11
N THR A 24 13.71 8.39 -11.64
CA THR A 24 13.55 9.59 -10.81
C THR A 24 12.17 9.66 -10.15
N MET A 25 11.11 9.23 -10.84
CA MET A 25 9.76 9.16 -10.26
C MET A 25 9.68 8.11 -9.13
N LEU A 26 10.27 6.93 -9.31
CA LEU A 26 10.37 5.88 -8.29
C LEU A 26 11.09 6.39 -7.04
N THR A 27 12.23 7.07 -7.23
CA THR A 27 12.99 7.66 -6.12
C THR A 27 12.19 8.75 -5.41
N ALA A 28 11.45 9.59 -6.14
CA ALA A 28 10.60 10.63 -5.56
C ALA A 28 9.44 10.03 -4.73
N LEU A 29 8.82 8.94 -5.20
CA LEU A 29 7.79 8.22 -4.46
C LEU A 29 8.32 7.62 -3.17
N ASP A 30 9.54 7.07 -3.18
CA ASP A 30 10.16 6.52 -1.98
C ASP A 30 10.49 7.63 -0.95
N TRP A 31 10.90 8.82 -1.40
CA TRP A 31 11.05 9.99 -0.52
C TRP A 31 9.74 10.43 0.12
N VAL A 32 8.65 10.47 -0.66
CA VAL A 32 7.31 10.78 -0.12
C VAL A 32 6.90 9.74 0.92
N GLY A 33 7.15 8.46 0.65
CA GLY A 33 6.92 7.36 1.60
C GLY A 33 7.70 7.55 2.90
N PHE A 34 9.00 7.84 2.81
CA PHE A 34 9.85 8.11 3.97
C PHE A 34 9.35 9.27 4.82
N ILE A 35 9.06 10.43 4.20
CA ILE A 35 8.60 11.64 4.90
C ILE A 35 7.25 11.38 5.55
N ALA A 36 6.31 10.76 4.84
CA ALA A 36 4.97 10.48 5.35
C ALA A 36 5.03 9.56 6.58
N LEU A 37 5.77 8.45 6.51
CA LEU A 37 5.83 7.44 7.57
C LEU A 37 6.68 7.89 8.76
N SER A 38 7.77 8.62 8.52
CA SER A 38 8.56 9.21 9.60
C SER A 38 7.80 10.33 10.30
N GLY A 39 7.07 11.15 9.54
CA GLY A 39 6.19 12.19 10.07
C GLY A 39 5.04 11.65 10.91
N THR A 40 4.39 10.57 10.46
CA THR A 40 3.35 9.90 11.27
C THR A 40 3.96 9.26 12.52
N ALA A 41 5.13 8.61 12.42
CA ALA A 41 5.84 8.07 13.58
C ALA A 41 6.18 9.18 14.61
N ALA A 42 6.71 10.32 14.16
CA ALA A 42 7.01 11.46 15.03
C ALA A 42 5.75 12.04 15.69
N THR A 43 4.65 12.15 14.93
CA THR A 43 3.36 12.62 15.45
C THR A 43 2.79 11.67 16.51
N LEU A 44 2.87 10.36 16.27
CA LEU A 44 2.45 9.34 17.22
C LEU A 44 3.34 9.35 18.47
N ALA A 45 4.65 9.47 18.29
CA ALA A 45 5.62 9.58 19.39
C ALA A 45 5.28 10.78 20.27
N TYR A 46 5.12 11.96 19.66
CA TYR A 46 4.75 13.18 20.36
C TYR A 46 3.45 12.99 21.16
N ARG A 47 2.40 12.43 20.54
CA ARG A 47 1.13 12.15 21.22
C ARG A 47 1.29 11.18 22.40
N LEU A 48 2.12 10.15 22.27
CA LEU A 48 2.39 9.18 23.34
C LEU A 48 3.20 9.79 24.50
N PHE A 49 4.13 10.70 24.20
CA PHE A 49 4.92 11.41 25.19
C PHE A 49 4.09 12.47 25.94
N THR A 50 3.21 13.18 25.24
CA THR A 50 2.33 14.21 25.83
C THR A 50 1.04 13.65 26.42
N PHE A 51 0.81 12.33 26.34
CA PHE A 51 -0.41 11.71 26.85
C PHE A 51 -0.43 11.75 28.39
N VAL A 52 -1.32 12.56 28.94
CA VAL A 52 -1.68 12.53 30.36
C VAL A 52 -2.89 11.59 30.48
N PRO A 53 -2.79 10.46 31.21
CA PRO A 53 -3.91 9.55 31.36
C PRO A 53 -5.07 10.27 32.06
N PRO A 54 -6.32 10.07 31.61
CA PRO A 54 -7.47 10.60 32.34
C PRO A 54 -7.52 9.98 33.74
N ASN A 55 -7.69 10.83 34.75
CA ASN A 55 -7.71 10.50 36.19
C ASN A 55 -8.94 9.67 36.61
N SER A 56 -9.52 8.86 35.73
CA SER A 56 -10.71 8.06 36.03
C SER A 56 -10.58 6.65 35.48
N ASP A 57 -10.82 5.69 36.39
CA ASP A 57 -11.06 4.25 36.29
C ASP A 57 -11.57 3.71 34.93
N VAL A 58 -10.78 3.83 33.87
CA VAL A 58 -10.97 3.08 32.64
C VAL A 58 -10.00 1.90 32.68
N LEU A 59 -10.51 0.77 33.17
CA LEU A 59 -9.86 -0.53 33.05
C LEU A 59 -9.54 -0.80 31.57
N TYR A 60 -8.29 -0.62 31.17
CA TYR A 60 -7.79 -1.21 29.94
C TYR A 60 -7.40 -2.66 30.22
N PHE A 61 -7.98 -3.54 29.40
CA PHE A 61 -8.08 -4.97 29.59
C PHE A 61 -6.72 -5.69 29.48
N PHE A 62 -6.08 -5.93 30.62
CA PHE A 62 -5.24 -7.10 30.84
C PHE A 62 -5.55 -7.66 32.23
N GLY A 63 -5.95 -8.93 32.29
CA GLY A 63 -5.82 -9.76 33.50
C GLY A 63 -6.83 -9.51 34.63
N SER A 64 -7.57 -10.56 34.97
CA SER A 64 -8.41 -10.65 36.15
C SER A 64 -7.63 -10.49 37.46
N SER A 65 -8.25 -9.82 38.43
CA SER A 65 -8.00 -9.99 39.87
C SER A 65 -6.59 -9.64 40.38
N LEU A 66 -6.20 -8.37 40.26
CA LEU A 66 -5.20 -7.79 41.17
C LEU A 66 -5.67 -6.44 41.71
N THR A 67 -5.52 -6.28 43.02
CA THR A 67 -6.07 -5.21 43.84
C THR A 67 -5.48 -3.82 43.53
N GLY A 68 -6.35 -2.90 43.13
CA GLY A 68 -6.42 -1.47 43.51
C GLY A 68 -5.31 -0.49 43.09
N LYS A 69 -4.03 -0.78 43.33
CA LYS A 69 -2.92 0.18 43.07
C LYS A 69 -1.92 -0.31 42.04
N MET A 70 -1.69 -1.62 41.97
CA MET A 70 -0.77 -2.21 40.98
C MET A 70 -1.43 -2.30 39.59
N GLN A 71 -2.77 -2.30 39.53
CA GLN A 71 -3.53 -2.33 38.29
C GLN A 71 -3.44 -1.01 37.50
N ALA A 72 -3.38 0.14 38.18
CA ALA A 72 -3.23 1.45 37.51
C ALA A 72 -1.88 1.59 36.80
N LEU A 73 -0.80 1.14 37.44
CA LEU A 73 0.55 1.16 36.86
C LEU A 73 0.66 0.22 35.65
N ILE A 74 0.14 -1.02 35.77
CA ILE A 74 0.14 -2.03 34.69
C ILE A 74 -0.73 -1.59 33.51
N VAL A 75 -1.89 -0.97 33.78
CA VAL A 75 -2.77 -0.38 32.77
C VAL A 75 -2.07 0.76 32.02
N GLN A 76 -1.29 1.58 32.73
CA GLN A 76 -0.54 2.69 32.13
C GLN A 76 0.63 2.21 31.25
N THR A 77 1.35 1.15 31.66
CA THR A 77 2.37 0.50 30.81
C THR A 77 1.75 -0.23 29.62
N GLY A 78 0.65 -0.97 29.81
CA GLY A 78 0.00 -1.73 28.72
C GLY A 78 -0.66 -0.84 27.66
N TYR A 79 -1.22 0.32 28.05
CA TYR A 79 -1.78 1.29 27.10
C TYR A 79 -0.70 1.99 26.28
N ARG A 80 0.44 2.32 26.92
CA ARG A 80 1.61 2.83 26.21
C ARG A 80 2.16 1.77 25.25
N GLU A 81 2.30 0.52 25.67
CA GLU A 81 2.78 -0.57 24.81
C GLU A 81 1.87 -0.85 23.61
N HIS A 82 0.55 -0.82 23.79
CA HIS A 82 -0.40 -0.96 22.68
C HIS A 82 -0.27 0.18 21.66
N GLY A 83 -0.13 1.43 22.11
CA GLY A 83 0.10 2.58 21.24
C GLY A 83 1.46 2.55 20.53
N MET A 84 2.45 1.87 21.11
CA MET A 84 3.79 1.75 20.53
C MET A 84 3.84 0.82 19.31
N ILE A 85 2.92 -0.13 19.16
CA ILE A 85 2.91 -1.04 17.98
C ILE A 85 2.75 -0.24 16.68
N SER A 86 1.79 0.69 16.65
CA SER A 86 1.60 1.57 15.49
C SER A 86 2.80 2.49 15.23
N LEU A 87 3.50 2.92 16.28
CA LEU A 87 4.74 3.69 16.15
C LEU A 87 5.86 2.85 15.55
N TYR A 88 6.07 1.62 16.03
CA TYR A 88 7.08 0.70 15.51
C TYR A 88 6.82 0.37 14.05
N VAL A 89 5.57 0.10 13.67
CA VAL A 89 5.20 -0.17 12.27
C VAL A 89 5.59 1.01 11.36
N ASN A 90 5.22 2.24 11.73
CA ASN A 90 5.57 3.41 10.93
C ASN A 90 7.09 3.68 10.90
N LEU A 91 7.79 3.46 12.02
CA LEU A 91 9.23 3.64 12.09
C LEU A 91 9.97 2.64 11.21
N PHE A 92 9.64 1.35 11.30
CA PHE A 92 10.25 0.30 10.47
C PHE A 92 9.97 0.52 8.98
N ALA A 93 8.72 0.86 8.63
CA ALA A 93 8.38 1.19 7.25
C ALA A 93 9.16 2.43 6.77
N GLY A 94 9.26 3.47 7.59
CA GLY A 94 10.09 4.66 7.30
C GLY A 94 11.55 4.31 7.03
N VAL A 95 12.17 3.49 7.89
CA VAL A 95 13.55 3.01 7.70
C VAL A 95 13.70 2.21 6.39
N ALA A 96 12.72 1.39 6.03
CA ALA A 96 12.77 0.64 4.78
C ALA A 96 12.67 1.54 3.54
N TYR A 97 11.83 2.59 3.56
CA TYR A 97 11.81 3.59 2.50
C TYR A 97 13.13 4.38 2.42
N TYR A 98 13.71 4.74 3.57
CA TYR A 98 15.03 5.37 3.60
C TYR A 98 16.11 4.47 3.00
N ALA A 99 16.11 3.17 3.31
CA ALA A 99 17.05 2.20 2.75
C ALA A 99 16.92 2.09 1.21
N LYS A 100 15.70 2.12 0.67
CA LYS A 100 15.46 2.17 -0.79
C LYS A 100 16.03 3.44 -1.42
N VAL A 101 15.78 4.60 -0.82
CA VAL A 101 16.34 5.89 -1.28
C VAL A 101 17.87 5.82 -1.31
N CYS A 102 18.51 5.34 -0.25
CA CYS A 102 19.96 5.16 -0.21
C CYS A 102 20.46 4.19 -1.30
N SER A 103 19.70 3.12 -1.57
CA SER A 103 20.01 2.17 -2.65
C SER A 103 19.91 2.81 -4.05
N HIS A 104 18.94 3.70 -4.26
CA HIS A 104 18.81 4.45 -5.51
C HIS A 104 19.97 5.44 -5.71
N LEU A 105 20.39 6.12 -4.64
CA LEU A 105 21.46 7.13 -4.69
C LEU A 105 22.87 6.54 -4.81
N SER A 106 23.08 5.33 -4.30
CA SER A 106 24.39 4.65 -4.32
C SER A 106 24.73 4.03 -5.68
N GLY A 107 23.77 3.92 -6.61
CA GLY A 107 24.02 3.35 -7.94
C GLY A 107 24.46 1.88 -7.89
N ASP A 108 23.98 1.15 -6.89
CA ASP A 108 24.47 -0.19 -6.55
C ASP A 108 24.20 -1.21 -7.68
N VAL A 109 25.16 -2.11 -7.93
CA VAL A 109 25.14 -3.06 -9.07
C VAL A 109 23.95 -4.03 -8.99
N ASN A 110 23.42 -4.24 -7.78
CA ASN A 110 22.24 -5.06 -7.48
C ASN A 110 21.05 -4.24 -6.93
N GLY A 111 20.96 -2.96 -7.27
CA GLY A 111 19.94 -2.05 -6.72
C GLY A 111 18.51 -2.58 -6.82
N GLU A 112 18.13 -3.18 -7.95
CA GLU A 112 16.78 -3.75 -8.15
C GLU A 112 16.45 -4.87 -7.15
N PHE A 113 17.42 -5.78 -6.90
CA PHE A 113 17.26 -6.85 -5.93
C PHE A 113 17.17 -6.31 -4.50
N ASN A 114 18.06 -5.38 -4.16
CA ASN A 114 18.12 -4.77 -2.83
C ASN A 114 16.82 -4.02 -2.49
N ILE A 115 16.27 -3.25 -3.44
CA ILE A 115 14.99 -2.53 -3.27
C ILE A 115 13.83 -3.50 -2.98
N VAL A 116 13.77 -4.62 -3.70
CA VAL A 116 12.77 -5.66 -3.47
C VAL A 116 12.98 -6.33 -2.11
N ALA A 117 14.23 -6.62 -1.74
CA ALA A 117 14.56 -7.20 -0.44
C ALA A 117 14.15 -6.29 0.73
N TYR A 118 14.46 -4.99 0.67
CA TYR A 118 14.05 -4.02 1.71
C TYR A 118 12.53 -3.93 1.84
N LYS A 119 11.80 -3.98 0.73
CA LYS A 119 10.33 -4.01 0.74
C LYS A 119 9.79 -5.24 1.46
N TYR A 120 10.29 -6.44 1.16
CA TYR A 120 9.80 -7.65 1.82
C TYR A 120 10.27 -7.76 3.28
N PHE A 121 11.45 -7.23 3.60
CA PHE A 121 11.94 -7.18 4.98
C PHE A 121 11.05 -6.31 5.86
N ASP A 122 10.64 -5.13 5.37
CA ASP A 122 9.61 -4.30 5.99
C ASP A 122 8.35 -5.13 6.22
N TYR A 123 7.78 -5.71 5.16
CA TYR A 123 6.51 -6.43 5.25
C TYR A 123 6.58 -7.59 6.25
N LEU A 124 7.67 -8.37 6.26
CA LEU A 124 7.85 -9.48 7.19
C LEU A 124 7.77 -9.06 8.66
N ILE A 125 8.08 -7.80 8.97
CA ILE A 125 8.00 -7.26 10.34
C ILE A 125 6.66 -6.55 10.55
N THR A 126 6.31 -5.62 9.67
CA THR A 126 5.20 -4.69 9.89
C THR A 126 3.84 -5.34 9.72
N CYS A 127 3.68 -6.27 8.78
CA CYS A 127 2.39 -6.88 8.48
C CYS A 127 1.90 -7.88 9.55
N PRO A 128 2.73 -8.77 10.12
CA PRO A 128 2.33 -9.58 11.28
C PRO A 128 1.98 -8.71 12.49
N LEU A 129 2.73 -7.62 12.72
CA LEU A 129 2.46 -6.66 13.80
C LEU A 129 1.13 -5.95 13.60
N LEU A 130 0.83 -5.47 12.40
CA LEU A 130 -0.46 -4.86 12.06
C LEU A 130 -1.63 -5.84 12.25
N THR A 131 -1.44 -7.09 11.85
CA THR A 131 -2.47 -8.14 12.03
C THR A 131 -2.67 -8.44 13.52
N PHE A 132 -1.58 -8.53 14.28
CA PHE A 132 -1.63 -8.71 15.73
C PHE A 132 -2.34 -7.53 16.42
N ASP A 133 -2.03 -6.29 16.03
CA ASP A 133 -2.64 -5.08 16.58
C ASP A 133 -4.14 -5.02 16.27
N LEU A 134 -4.54 -5.34 15.04
CA LEU A 134 -5.94 -5.42 14.63
C LEU A 134 -6.73 -6.44 15.47
N LEU A 135 -6.21 -7.66 15.57
CA LEU A 135 -6.85 -8.74 16.32
C LEU A 135 -6.85 -8.46 17.83
N SER A 136 -5.84 -7.75 18.32
CA SER A 136 -5.79 -7.32 19.72
C SER A 136 -6.79 -6.21 20.01
N THR A 137 -6.90 -5.22 19.13
CA THR A 137 -7.86 -4.10 19.23
C THR A 137 -9.30 -4.58 19.21
N LEU A 138 -9.62 -5.59 18.39
CA LEU A 138 -10.95 -6.21 18.32
C LEU A 138 -11.16 -7.33 19.35
N ASN A 139 -10.15 -7.60 20.18
CA ASN A 139 -10.12 -8.68 21.16
C ASN A 139 -10.58 -10.04 20.58
N LEU A 140 -9.98 -10.40 19.45
CA LEU A 140 -10.24 -11.65 18.74
C LEU A 140 -9.34 -12.79 19.27
N PRO A 141 -9.81 -14.05 19.19
CA PRO A 141 -8.99 -15.21 19.53
C PRO A 141 -7.90 -15.44 18.46
N TYR A 142 -6.90 -16.27 18.80
CA TYR A 142 -5.84 -16.72 17.88
C TYR A 142 -4.97 -15.62 17.24
N LYS A 143 -4.79 -14.50 17.97
CA LYS A 143 -4.03 -13.31 17.51
C LYS A 143 -2.62 -13.65 17.01
N ILE A 144 -1.91 -14.49 17.77
CA ILE A 144 -0.54 -14.92 17.46
C ILE A 144 -0.52 -15.86 16.26
N THR A 145 -1.44 -16.82 16.21
CA THR A 145 -1.54 -17.80 15.11
C THR A 145 -1.73 -17.12 13.77
N TYR A 146 -2.67 -16.17 13.68
CA TYR A 146 -2.90 -15.44 12.43
C TYR A 146 -1.75 -14.51 12.06
N ALA A 147 -1.07 -13.89 13.03
CA ALA A 147 0.15 -13.13 12.77
C ALA A 147 1.26 -14.01 12.16
N ILE A 148 1.42 -15.24 12.67
CA ILE A 148 2.36 -16.22 12.12
C ILE A 148 1.95 -16.65 10.71
N TYR A 149 0.68 -16.90 10.44
CA TYR A 149 0.24 -17.25 9.08
C TYR A 149 0.46 -16.11 8.08
N VAL A 150 0.29 -14.86 8.51
CA VAL A 150 0.65 -13.68 7.71
C VAL A 150 2.16 -13.63 7.44
N LEU A 151 2.99 -13.91 8.45
CA LEU A 151 4.44 -14.01 8.28
C LEU A 151 4.81 -15.08 7.24
N VAL A 152 4.24 -16.28 7.33
CA VAL A 152 4.50 -17.38 6.38
C VAL A 152 4.03 -17.02 4.97
N THR A 153 2.89 -16.33 4.85
CA THR A 153 2.39 -15.83 3.56
C THR A 153 3.39 -14.86 2.92
N LEU A 154 3.91 -13.91 3.70
CA LEU A 154 4.87 -12.93 3.21
C LEU A 154 6.23 -13.55 2.90
N PHE A 155 6.67 -14.51 3.71
CA PHE A 155 7.87 -15.29 3.43
C PHE A 155 7.74 -16.04 2.11
N SER A 156 6.57 -16.64 1.85
CA SER A 156 6.28 -17.28 0.55
C SER A 156 6.32 -16.28 -0.60
N GLY A 157 5.81 -15.06 -0.40
CA GLY A 157 5.92 -13.96 -1.37
C GLY A 157 7.36 -13.52 -1.63
N PHE A 158 8.19 -13.43 -0.59
CA PHE A 158 9.62 -13.15 -0.70
C PHE A 158 10.35 -14.26 -1.48
N MET A 159 10.06 -15.53 -1.17
CA MET A 159 10.61 -16.65 -1.92
C MET A 159 10.16 -16.65 -3.38
N ALA A 160 8.91 -16.28 -3.66
CA ALA A 160 8.41 -16.15 -5.02
C ALA A 160 9.17 -15.07 -5.81
N ALA A 161 9.39 -13.90 -5.21
CA ALA A 161 10.13 -12.81 -5.85
C ALA A 161 11.58 -13.19 -6.21
N ASN A 162 12.23 -14.00 -5.38
CA ASN A 162 13.65 -14.36 -5.54
C ASN A 162 13.89 -15.69 -6.27
N SER A 163 12.84 -16.48 -6.49
CA SER A 163 12.99 -17.78 -7.18
C SER A 163 12.91 -17.63 -8.71
N PRO A 164 13.66 -18.45 -9.47
CA PRO A 164 13.49 -18.56 -10.91
C PRO A 164 12.18 -19.28 -11.29
N LYS A 165 11.77 -19.16 -12.55
CA LYS A 165 10.63 -19.92 -13.11
C LYS A 165 11.04 -21.38 -13.31
N PRO A 166 10.16 -22.37 -13.02
CA PRO A 166 8.76 -22.24 -12.63
C PRO A 166 8.51 -22.11 -11.11
N GLY A 167 9.53 -22.32 -10.26
CA GLY A 167 9.41 -22.35 -8.80
C GLY A 167 8.78 -21.10 -8.19
N ARG A 168 8.97 -19.92 -8.81
CA ARG A 168 8.28 -18.67 -8.47
C ARG A 168 6.76 -18.82 -8.32
N TYR A 169 6.11 -19.50 -9.26
CA TYR A 169 4.64 -19.64 -9.27
C TYR A 169 4.16 -20.65 -8.22
N LEU A 170 4.99 -21.64 -7.87
CA LEU A 170 4.68 -22.58 -6.80
C LEU A 170 4.70 -21.88 -5.43
N TRP A 171 5.74 -21.07 -5.17
CA TRP A 171 5.81 -20.25 -3.96
C TRP A 171 4.66 -19.24 -3.86
N PHE A 172 4.32 -18.60 -4.99
CA PHE A 172 3.16 -17.71 -5.05
C PHE A 172 1.85 -18.44 -4.76
N GLY A 173 1.61 -19.59 -5.39
CA GLY A 173 0.41 -20.40 -5.16
C GLY A 173 0.28 -20.87 -3.71
N PHE A 174 1.38 -21.34 -3.12
CA PHE A 174 1.44 -21.71 -1.70
C PHE A 174 1.09 -20.52 -0.78
N GLY A 175 1.68 -19.36 -1.03
CA GLY A 175 1.35 -18.12 -0.31
C GLY A 175 -0.12 -17.73 -0.44
N MET A 176 -0.70 -17.85 -1.64
CA MET A 176 -2.10 -17.52 -1.90
C MET A 176 -3.08 -18.44 -1.18
N ILE A 177 -2.76 -19.72 -1.02
CA ILE A 177 -3.59 -20.67 -0.25
C ILE A 177 -3.63 -20.26 1.22
N ILE A 178 -2.46 -20.01 1.81
CA ILE A 178 -2.35 -19.58 3.23
C ILE A 178 -3.01 -18.22 3.42
N PHE A 179 -2.79 -17.28 2.50
CA PHE A 179 -3.42 -15.97 2.52
C PHE A 179 -4.94 -16.10 2.53
N SER A 180 -5.51 -16.83 1.55
CA SER A 180 -6.96 -16.98 1.41
C SER A 180 -7.59 -17.61 2.65
N TYR A 181 -6.98 -18.67 3.19
CA TYR A 181 -7.42 -19.31 4.43
C TYR A 181 -7.37 -18.37 5.63
N THR A 182 -6.23 -17.69 5.82
CA THR A 182 -6.02 -16.75 6.93
C THR A 182 -7.00 -15.59 6.85
N TRP A 183 -7.16 -15.03 5.66
CA TRP A 183 -7.96 -13.86 5.40
C TRP A 183 -9.45 -14.11 5.58
N PHE A 184 -9.95 -15.21 5.03
CA PHE A 184 -11.33 -15.64 5.21
C PHE A 184 -11.68 -15.78 6.70
N ASN A 185 -10.82 -16.47 7.46
CA ASN A 185 -11.04 -16.67 8.89
C ASN A 185 -11.02 -15.36 9.70
N ILE A 186 -10.08 -14.46 9.42
CA ILE A 186 -10.04 -13.14 10.07
C ILE A 186 -11.33 -12.36 9.75
N ILE A 187 -11.78 -12.34 8.50
CA ILE A 187 -13.02 -11.65 8.12
C ILE A 187 -14.22 -12.23 8.85
N CYS A 188 -14.37 -13.56 8.91
CA CYS A 188 -15.46 -14.21 9.65
C CYS A 188 -15.44 -13.83 11.14
N LEU A 189 -14.26 -13.83 11.77
CA LEU A 189 -14.10 -13.45 13.17
C LEU A 189 -14.45 -11.97 13.41
N VAL A 190 -13.99 -11.08 12.53
CA VAL A 190 -14.32 -9.64 12.58
C VAL A 190 -15.82 -9.43 12.41
N GLN A 191 -16.47 -10.12 11.46
CA GLN A 191 -17.91 -10.04 11.26
C GLN A 191 -18.69 -10.49 12.49
N VAL A 192 -18.31 -11.63 13.10
CA VAL A 192 -18.95 -12.12 14.34
C VAL A 192 -18.79 -11.11 15.47
N ARG A 193 -17.60 -10.52 15.66
CA ARG A 193 -17.39 -9.46 16.65
C ARG A 193 -18.21 -8.22 16.36
N PHE A 194 -18.26 -7.79 15.10
CA PHE A 194 -19.06 -6.64 14.69
C PHE A 194 -20.54 -6.88 15.02
N ILE A 195 -21.08 -8.06 14.70
CA ILE A 195 -22.46 -8.44 15.07
C ILE A 195 -22.64 -8.41 16.59
N GLN A 196 -21.69 -8.92 17.38
CA GLN A 196 -21.76 -8.89 18.85
C GLN A 196 -21.76 -7.45 19.42
N TYR A 197 -20.96 -6.54 18.86
CA TYR A 197 -20.93 -5.14 19.29
C TYR A 197 -22.24 -4.40 18.96
N PHE A 198 -22.90 -4.77 17.86
CA PHE A 198 -24.06 -4.04 17.34
C PHE A 198 -25.41 -4.77 17.48
N LYS A 199 -25.45 -5.98 18.04
CA LYS A 199 -26.71 -6.70 18.27
C LYS A 199 -27.61 -5.87 19.18
N LYS A 200 -28.71 -5.35 18.62
CA LYS A 200 -29.75 -4.62 19.36
C LYS A 200 -30.26 -5.56 20.46
N LYS A 201 -30.04 -5.21 21.73
CA LYS A 201 -30.70 -5.88 22.84
C LYS A 201 -32.20 -5.67 22.62
N VAL A 202 -32.94 -6.71 22.24
CA VAL A 202 -34.40 -6.69 22.19
C VAL A 202 -34.83 -6.42 23.63
N SER A 203 -35.35 -5.22 23.86
CA SER A 203 -35.83 -4.79 25.16
C SER A 203 -37.17 -5.47 25.41
N ASN A 204 -37.14 -6.75 25.78
CA ASN A 204 -38.30 -7.35 26.42
C ASN A 204 -38.31 -6.89 27.87
N ASN A 205 -39.22 -5.97 28.12
CA ASN A 205 -39.81 -5.57 29.39
C ASN A 205 -39.39 -6.46 30.58
N SER A 206 -38.52 -5.96 31.47
CA SER A 206 -38.42 -6.46 32.84
C SER A 206 -37.51 -5.54 33.68
N ASN A 207 -38.05 -5.15 34.84
CA ASN A 207 -37.38 -4.41 35.90
C ASN A 207 -36.27 -5.27 36.53
N THR A 208 -35.17 -5.48 35.82
CA THR A 208 -34.05 -6.27 36.34
C THR A 208 -32.74 -5.53 36.15
N SER A 209 -32.00 -5.44 37.26
CA SER A 209 -30.79 -4.66 37.49
C SER A 209 -29.89 -4.44 36.26
N LYS A 210 -29.47 -3.18 36.07
CA LYS A 210 -28.56 -2.70 35.03
C LYS A 210 -27.16 -3.34 35.14
N ARG A 211 -27.00 -4.62 34.78
CA ARG A 211 -25.71 -5.10 34.26
C ARG A 211 -25.58 -4.61 32.82
N MET A 212 -25.04 -3.39 32.68
CA MET A 212 -24.58 -2.89 31.39
C MET A 212 -23.53 -3.85 30.84
N SER A 213 -23.76 -4.37 29.64
CA SER A 213 -22.71 -5.07 28.87
C SER A 213 -21.52 -4.10 28.71
N MET A 214 -20.29 -4.59 28.89
CA MET A 214 -19.09 -3.76 28.73
C MET A 214 -19.03 -3.03 27.39
N ALA A 215 -19.63 -3.60 26.32
CA ALA A 215 -19.77 -2.95 25.02
C ALA A 215 -20.66 -1.70 25.05
N SER A 216 -21.68 -1.67 25.91
CA SER A 216 -22.51 -0.47 26.13
C SER A 216 -21.83 0.58 27.01
N LYS A 217 -20.92 0.14 27.90
CA LYS A 217 -20.10 1.03 28.75
C LYS A 217 -18.96 1.70 27.95
N ALA A 218 -18.51 1.07 26.87
CA ALA A 218 -17.43 1.56 25.99
C ALA A 218 -17.91 2.38 24.76
N GLY A 219 -19.18 2.79 24.68
CA GLY A 219 -19.66 3.73 23.65
C GLY A 219 -19.83 3.15 22.23
N PHE A 220 -19.56 1.87 22.00
CA PHE A 220 -19.63 1.23 20.68
C PHE A 220 -21.04 1.16 20.07
N ARG A 221 -22.11 1.53 20.78
CA ARG A 221 -23.47 1.60 20.22
C ARG A 221 -23.77 2.90 19.46
N ASN A 222 -22.84 3.86 19.46
CA ASN A 222 -22.99 5.14 18.78
C ASN A 222 -22.67 4.99 17.28
N LYS A 223 -23.58 5.47 16.40
CA LYS A 223 -23.37 5.47 14.94
C LYS A 223 -22.09 6.22 14.54
N ASN A 224 -21.70 7.22 15.34
CA ASN A 224 -20.49 8.03 15.14
C ASN A 224 -19.19 7.24 15.34
N VAL A 225 -19.22 6.09 16.03
CA VAL A 225 -18.05 5.21 16.22
C VAL A 225 -18.10 4.02 15.26
N ARG A 226 -19.31 3.53 14.94
CA ARG A 226 -19.51 2.39 14.03
C ARG A 226 -19.00 2.65 12.62
N ASN A 227 -19.40 3.78 12.03
CA ASN A 227 -19.07 4.11 10.65
C ASN A 227 -17.56 4.24 10.43
N PRO A 228 -16.80 5.03 11.22
CA PRO A 228 -15.35 5.13 11.01
C PRO A 228 -14.63 3.80 11.26
N LEU A 229 -15.09 2.99 12.24
CA LEU A 229 -14.52 1.67 12.48
C LEU A 229 -14.76 0.71 11.30
N GLN A 230 -15.99 0.71 10.74
CA GLN A 230 -16.32 -0.09 9.57
C GLN A 230 -15.52 0.34 8.34
N THR A 231 -15.39 1.64 8.12
CA THR A 231 -14.56 2.18 7.02
C THR A 231 -13.10 1.79 7.21
N ALA A 232 -12.52 1.97 8.39
CA ALA A 232 -11.13 1.60 8.65
C ALA A 232 -10.87 0.10 8.42
N LEU A 233 -11.77 -0.76 8.90
CA LEU A 233 -11.70 -2.20 8.66
C LEU A 233 -11.83 -2.53 7.17
N SER A 234 -12.82 -1.95 6.49
CA SER A 234 -13.01 -2.15 5.04
C SER A 234 -11.76 -1.73 4.26
N THR A 235 -11.19 -0.58 4.57
CA THR A 235 -9.97 -0.08 3.93
C THR A 235 -8.79 -1.02 4.19
N TYR A 236 -8.61 -1.49 5.44
CA TYR A 236 -7.60 -2.50 5.76
C TYR A 236 -7.78 -3.74 4.88
N PHE A 237 -9.00 -4.29 4.80
CA PHE A 237 -9.23 -5.49 4.02
C PHE A 237 -9.01 -5.29 2.50
N CYS A 238 -9.41 -4.14 1.96
CA CYS A 238 -9.22 -3.82 0.55
C CYS A 238 -7.75 -3.64 0.17
N ILE A 239 -6.96 -2.93 1.00
CA ILE A 239 -5.53 -2.69 0.73
C ILE A 239 -4.76 -4.01 0.67
N TRP A 240 -5.06 -4.93 1.59
CA TRP A 240 -4.40 -6.23 1.64
C TRP A 240 -4.69 -7.11 0.42
N MET A 241 -5.91 -7.05 -0.13
CA MET A 241 -6.26 -7.74 -1.38
C MET A 241 -5.56 -7.15 -2.61
N ALA A 242 -5.19 -5.87 -2.58
CA ALA A 242 -4.52 -5.22 -3.70
C ALA A 242 -3.09 -5.76 -3.92
N TYR A 243 -2.37 -6.14 -2.86
CA TYR A 243 -0.98 -6.61 -2.96
C TYR A 243 -0.77 -7.84 -3.87
N PRO A 244 -1.50 -8.96 -3.72
CA PRO A 244 -1.33 -10.11 -4.61
C PRO A 244 -1.73 -9.79 -6.06
N ILE A 245 -2.73 -8.92 -6.26
CA ILE A 245 -3.13 -8.47 -7.59
C ILE A 245 -2.00 -7.65 -8.24
N LEU A 246 -1.45 -6.68 -7.51
CA LEU A 246 -0.31 -5.88 -7.95
C LEU A 246 0.91 -6.76 -8.28
N TRP A 247 1.15 -7.80 -7.49
CA TRP A 247 2.23 -8.75 -7.76
C TRP A 247 2.05 -9.45 -9.12
N ILE A 248 0.84 -9.94 -9.42
CA ILE A 248 0.53 -10.58 -10.72
C ILE A 248 0.67 -9.56 -11.87
N LEU A 249 0.15 -8.35 -11.70
CA LEU A 249 0.21 -7.31 -12.72
C LEU A 249 1.64 -6.88 -13.06
N LEU A 250 2.52 -6.84 -12.05
CA LEU A 250 3.95 -6.60 -12.23
C LEU A 250 4.64 -7.77 -12.93
N GLU A 251 4.40 -9.01 -12.48
CA GLU A 251 5.04 -10.21 -13.05
C GLU A 251 4.63 -10.47 -14.51
N THR A 252 3.38 -10.16 -14.86
CA THR A 252 2.87 -10.28 -16.24
C THR A 252 3.30 -9.12 -17.15
N ASN A 253 4.02 -8.12 -16.62
CA ASN A 253 4.32 -6.84 -17.27
C ASN A 253 3.07 -6.16 -17.86
N ALA A 254 1.87 -6.44 -17.32
CA ALA A 254 0.62 -5.92 -17.85
C ALA A 254 0.58 -4.39 -17.74
N ILE A 255 1.11 -3.84 -16.64
CA ILE A 255 1.18 -2.39 -16.41
C ILE A 255 2.11 -1.72 -17.43
N SER A 256 3.30 -2.27 -17.64
CA SER A 256 4.26 -1.74 -18.61
C SER A 256 3.72 -1.81 -20.04
N ARG A 257 2.99 -2.86 -20.40
CA ARG A 257 2.31 -2.98 -21.70
C ARG A 257 1.23 -1.92 -21.86
N LEU A 258 0.36 -1.74 -20.86
CA LEU A 258 -0.68 -0.70 -20.90
C LEU A 258 -0.12 0.72 -21.01
N ILE A 259 0.97 1.03 -20.30
CA ILE A 259 1.63 2.33 -20.38
C ILE A 259 2.29 2.52 -21.75
N MET A 260 2.97 1.50 -22.28
CA MET A 260 3.56 1.55 -23.62
C MET A 260 2.51 1.68 -24.72
N ASP A 261 1.38 0.99 -24.61
CA ASP A 261 0.28 1.07 -25.57
C ASP A 261 -0.35 2.47 -25.57
N LYS A 262 -0.52 3.07 -24.38
CA LYS A 262 -0.98 4.46 -24.26
C LYS A 262 0.03 5.46 -24.85
N ALA A 263 1.32 5.32 -24.53
CA ALA A 263 2.36 6.19 -25.07
C ALA A 263 2.50 6.05 -26.60
N ARG A 264 2.32 4.83 -27.12
CA ARG A 264 2.33 4.55 -28.56
C ARG A 264 1.13 5.20 -29.25
N PHE A 265 -0.04 5.18 -28.60
CA PHE A 265 -1.24 5.85 -29.09
C PHE A 265 -1.02 7.37 -29.18
N GLU A 266 -0.56 8.00 -28.10
CA GLU A 266 -0.26 9.44 -28.05
C GLU A 266 0.81 9.86 -29.08
N MET A 267 1.86 9.05 -29.26
CA MET A 267 2.87 9.30 -30.30
C MET A 267 2.35 9.11 -31.73
N THR A 268 1.35 8.24 -31.92
CA THR A 268 0.73 8.05 -33.24
C THR A 268 -0.17 9.24 -33.57
N GLU A 269 -0.96 9.72 -32.61
CA GLU A 269 -1.75 10.95 -32.76
C GLU A 269 -0.87 12.16 -33.08
N LEU A 270 0.23 12.36 -32.33
CA LEU A 270 1.18 13.45 -32.58
C LEU A 270 1.84 13.40 -33.96
N LYS A 271 2.08 12.19 -34.49
CA LYS A 271 2.61 12.01 -35.86
C LYS A 271 1.59 12.41 -36.91
N VAL A 272 0.33 11.97 -36.74
CA VAL A 272 -0.77 12.35 -37.64
C VAL A 272 -0.95 13.87 -37.67
N THR A 273 -0.97 14.52 -36.51
CA THR A 273 -1.10 16.00 -36.45
C THR A 273 0.05 16.73 -37.14
N LYS A 274 1.28 16.19 -37.07
CA LYS A 274 2.43 16.80 -37.74
C LYS A 274 2.38 16.62 -39.25
N GLU A 275 1.93 15.46 -39.74
CA GLU A 275 1.76 15.20 -41.18
C GLU A 275 0.68 16.08 -41.77
N ASP A 276 -0.47 16.22 -41.09
CA ASP A 276 -1.57 17.11 -41.48
C ASP A 276 -1.10 18.58 -41.58
N LEU A 277 -0.35 19.06 -40.58
CA LEU A 277 0.22 20.42 -40.61
C LEU A 277 1.23 20.62 -41.75
N LEU A 278 1.97 19.58 -42.12
CA LEU A 278 2.95 19.62 -43.21
C LEU A 278 2.26 19.62 -44.58
N GLU A 279 1.13 18.93 -44.69
CA GLU A 279 0.28 18.91 -45.88
C GLU A 279 -0.42 20.26 -46.07
N ASP A 280 -1.00 20.83 -45.00
CA ASP A 280 -1.58 22.17 -45.02
C ASP A 280 -0.56 23.23 -45.43
N TYR A 281 0.66 23.19 -44.88
CA TYR A 281 1.73 24.10 -45.27
C TYR A 281 2.12 23.98 -46.75
N LYS A 282 2.16 22.75 -47.30
CA LYS A 282 2.44 22.53 -48.73
C LYS A 282 1.32 23.08 -49.61
N ASN A 283 0.07 22.85 -49.23
CA ASN A 283 -1.11 23.33 -49.94
C ASN A 283 -1.15 24.87 -49.94
N GLU A 284 -0.88 25.51 -48.81
CA GLU A 284 -0.83 26.96 -48.70
C GLU A 284 0.34 27.56 -49.52
N LYS A 285 1.51 26.91 -49.49
CA LYS A 285 2.67 27.32 -50.31
C LYS A 285 2.39 27.19 -51.81
N GLN A 286 1.67 26.17 -52.25
CA GLN A 286 1.24 26.03 -53.64
C GLN A 286 0.24 27.12 -54.03
N ARG A 287 -0.76 27.37 -53.20
CA ARG A 287 -1.75 28.45 -53.41
C ARG A 287 -1.07 29.83 -53.55
N MET A 288 -0.08 30.12 -52.70
CA MET A 288 0.70 31.36 -52.78
C MET A 288 1.52 31.47 -54.07
N ARG A 289 2.04 30.36 -54.60
CA ARG A 289 2.75 30.34 -55.89
C ARG A 289 1.81 30.59 -57.07
N GLU A 290 0.61 30.01 -57.03
CA GLU A 290 -0.41 30.24 -58.06
C GLU A 290 -0.90 31.68 -58.08
N LEU A 291 -1.14 32.28 -56.91
CA LEU A 291 -1.52 33.68 -56.80
C LEU A 291 -0.43 34.62 -57.36
N ARG A 292 0.84 34.33 -57.10
CA ARG A 292 1.97 35.10 -57.68
C ARG A 292 2.02 34.98 -59.21
N ARG A 293 1.82 33.78 -59.76
CA ARG A 293 1.76 33.56 -61.21
C ARG A 293 0.61 34.32 -61.86
N ARG A 294 -0.57 34.32 -61.24
CA ARG A 294 -1.74 35.08 -61.74
C ARG A 294 -1.53 36.59 -61.67
N ALA A 295 -0.86 37.08 -60.64
CA ALA A 295 -0.54 38.51 -60.52
C ALA A 295 0.47 38.97 -61.58
N GLN A 296 1.48 38.15 -61.89
CA GLN A 296 2.44 38.43 -62.96
C GLN A 296 1.77 38.44 -64.34
N ALA A 297 0.93 37.43 -64.63
CA ALA A 297 0.19 37.35 -65.89
C ALA A 297 -0.87 38.46 -66.08
N ALA A 298 -1.18 39.25 -65.06
CA ALA A 298 -2.10 40.39 -65.14
C ALA A 298 -1.36 41.74 -65.28
N GLN A 299 -0.03 41.74 -65.15
CA GLN A 299 0.83 42.91 -65.35
C GLN A 299 1.46 42.95 -66.75
N ASP A 300 1.57 41.78 -67.39
CA ASP A 300 1.90 41.62 -68.81
C ASP A 300 0.65 41.80 -69.70
#